data_AF-A0A1J7CV53-F1
#
_entry.id   AF-A0A1J7CV53-F1
#
_cell.length_a   1.000
_cell.length_b   1.000
_cell.length_c   1.000
_cell.angle_alpha   90.00
_cell.angle_beta   90.00
_cell.angle_gamma   90.00
#
_symmetry.space_group_name_H-M   'P 1'
#
loop_
_entity.id
_entity.type
_entity.pdbx_description
1 polymer ?
#
loop_
_entity_poly.entity_id
_entity_poly.type
_entity_poly.pdbx_seq_one_letter_code
_entity_poly.pdbx_strand_id
1 'polypeptide(L)'
;MQHSSFKLIIIKEIKSQYPFLIDNEGFDYFEEWQDEDFFLVSEEDVNFEGNFYLDLYEEKEKKWLGSLLNLPAKKMHEIRIEGVFINGDFSASGSIINSEGDYGPYVFVNGNINCQSLLLGGANVEIKGKITAKEVVMTYYNHGNFRCGGLIDAPVFIVTDHNTTFAERKNDLFYYNDRADDVDPKNECEYDDETGDEIISNELRKLLDNPLIETFEELERDLARGELVLKQNNPPAKTYEYWRDRVQANYRDLKLVPKEFKTEELCNLALNTSYHALPFIDQDLITSELCEQLVGKDGFAIQVIPDEFITKELCFKAAQSGTMIRLIPAEYYSEELILTTFKNGKHEPDINDIPSDFITESLLEEYVKIAKGLWLDNVCKQNGIDKLQVLKQVIDSGIQYLDNIFGNHFSKETVDYAFSVYKNEEEWSNYVQKYKVKFERLELNEYL
;
A
#
# COMPACT_ATOMS: atom_id res chain seq x y z
N MET A 1 4.46 34.76 16.53
CA MET A 1 3.76 34.88 15.24
C MET A 1 4.82 35.15 14.20
N GLN A 2 5.12 34.15 13.38
CA GLN A 2 5.98 34.32 12.22
C GLN A 2 5.29 35.32 11.29
N HIS A 3 5.95 36.43 10.96
CA HIS A 3 5.50 37.26 9.85
C HIS A 3 5.84 36.49 8.58
N SER A 4 4.87 35.76 8.05
CA SER A 4 5.01 35.12 6.75
C SER A 4 5.07 36.23 5.68
N SER A 5 6.15 36.28 4.90
CA SER A 5 6.25 37.13 3.71
C SER A 5 5.29 36.68 2.60
N PHE A 6 4.69 35.49 2.75
CA PHE A 6 3.80 34.92 1.76
C PHE A 6 2.44 35.61 1.68
N LYS A 7 1.97 35.77 0.45
CA LYS A 7 0.63 36.23 0.10
C LYS A 7 -0.02 35.22 -0.84
N LEU A 8 -1.34 35.09 -0.75
CA LEU A 8 -2.11 34.37 -1.75
C LEU A 8 -2.41 35.32 -2.90
N ILE A 9 -1.97 34.94 -4.10
CA ILE A 9 -2.18 35.68 -5.35
C ILE A 9 -2.86 34.74 -6.34
N ILE A 10 -3.86 35.24 -7.06
CA ILE A 10 -4.59 34.42 -8.04
C ILE A 10 -3.71 34.13 -9.26
N ILE A 11 -3.88 32.96 -9.88
CA ILE A 11 -3.09 32.51 -11.03
C ILE A 11 -3.12 33.52 -12.19
N LYS A 12 -4.27 34.16 -12.43
CA LYS A 12 -4.38 35.22 -13.43
C LYS A 12 -3.38 36.36 -13.25
N GLU A 13 -3.15 36.77 -12.00
CA GLU A 13 -2.18 37.82 -11.67
C GLU A 13 -0.75 37.30 -11.83
N ILE A 14 -0.48 36.04 -11.46
CA ILE A 14 0.82 35.38 -11.67
C ILE A 14 1.18 35.31 -13.15
N LYS A 15 0.28 34.79 -13.99
CA LYS A 15 0.46 34.71 -15.45
C LYS A 15 0.74 36.10 -16.06
N SER A 16 0.12 37.16 -15.53
CA SER A 16 0.34 38.53 -16.00
C SER A 16 1.66 39.15 -15.50
N GLN A 17 2.09 38.87 -14.27
CA GLN A 17 3.30 39.45 -13.67
C GLN A 17 4.55 38.71 -14.11
N TYR A 18 4.44 37.38 -14.29
CA TYR A 18 5.54 36.48 -14.60
C TYR A 18 5.23 35.63 -15.84
N PRO A 19 5.08 36.26 -17.02
CA PRO A 19 4.68 35.55 -18.24
C PRO A 19 5.67 34.46 -18.65
N PHE A 20 6.94 34.56 -18.25
CA PHE A 20 7.95 33.54 -18.53
C PHE A 20 7.65 32.18 -17.87
N LEU A 21 6.85 32.14 -16.80
CA LEU A 21 6.48 30.88 -16.14
C LEU A 21 5.61 30.00 -17.04
N ILE A 22 4.82 30.61 -17.93
CA ILE A 22 3.92 29.90 -18.84
C ILE A 22 4.71 29.05 -19.83
N ASP A 23 5.94 29.46 -20.15
CA ASP A 23 6.83 28.75 -21.06
C ASP A 23 7.67 27.67 -20.34
N ASN A 24 7.61 27.60 -19.00
CA ASN A 24 8.35 26.61 -18.24
C ASN A 24 7.67 25.23 -18.32
N GLU A 25 8.50 24.21 -18.53
CA GLU A 25 8.08 22.82 -18.44
C GLU A 25 7.53 22.51 -17.03
N GLY A 26 6.34 21.92 -16.96
CA GLY A 26 5.66 21.60 -15.70
C GLY A 26 4.71 22.69 -15.16
N PHE A 27 4.70 23.91 -15.71
CA PHE A 27 3.71 24.92 -15.35
C PHE A 27 2.35 24.60 -15.97
N ASP A 28 1.33 24.38 -15.13
CA ASP A 28 -0.03 24.01 -15.58
C ASP A 28 -0.02 22.81 -16.54
N TYR A 29 0.82 21.80 -16.23
CA TYR A 29 1.15 20.69 -17.14
C TYR A 29 -0.06 19.93 -17.69
N PHE A 30 -1.13 19.81 -16.89
CA PHE A 30 -2.37 19.14 -17.28
C PHE A 30 -3.44 20.10 -17.82
N GLU A 31 -3.17 21.41 -17.87
CA GLU A 31 -4.10 22.47 -18.27
C GLU A 31 -5.41 22.49 -17.45
N GLU A 32 -5.32 22.18 -16.16
CA GLU A 32 -6.48 22.03 -15.25
C GLU A 32 -6.67 23.21 -14.29
N TRP A 33 -5.70 24.13 -14.23
CA TRP A 33 -5.74 25.25 -13.29
C TRP A 33 -6.77 26.28 -13.71
N GLN A 34 -7.53 26.79 -12.73
CA GLN A 34 -8.43 27.92 -12.94
C GLN A 34 -7.71 29.23 -12.63
N ASP A 35 -8.04 30.28 -13.39
CA ASP A 35 -7.44 31.61 -13.21
C ASP A 35 -7.69 32.20 -11.80
N GLU A 36 -8.74 31.73 -11.13
CA GLU A 36 -9.13 32.08 -9.76
C GLU A 36 -8.45 31.23 -8.68
N ASP A 37 -7.76 30.14 -9.03
CA ASP A 37 -6.93 29.37 -8.10
C ASP A 37 -5.71 30.20 -7.67
N PHE A 38 -5.00 29.74 -6.63
CA PHE A 38 -4.00 30.57 -5.94
C PHE A 38 -2.58 30.04 -6.06
N PHE A 39 -1.63 30.98 -6.02
CA PHE A 39 -0.23 30.74 -5.69
C PHE A 39 0.09 31.34 -4.32
N LEU A 40 0.98 30.66 -3.59
CA LEU A 40 1.63 31.18 -2.41
C LEU A 40 2.89 31.94 -2.82
N VAL A 41 2.88 33.27 -2.70
CA VAL A 41 3.89 34.15 -3.30
C VAL A 41 4.66 34.98 -2.29
N SER A 42 5.99 35.01 -2.42
CA SER A 42 6.88 35.97 -1.76
C SER A 42 7.69 36.75 -2.79
N GLU A 43 7.66 38.08 -2.71
CA GLU A 43 8.47 38.99 -3.54
C GLU A 43 9.83 39.34 -2.91
N GLU A 44 10.09 38.78 -1.74
CA GLU A 44 11.28 39.02 -0.93
C GLU A 44 11.83 37.67 -0.45
N ASP A 45 13.04 37.69 0.13
CA ASP A 45 13.65 36.51 0.73
C ASP A 45 12.75 35.92 1.83
N VAL A 46 12.63 34.59 1.81
CA VAL A 46 11.85 33.83 2.79
C VAL A 46 12.79 33.22 3.81
N ASN A 47 12.54 33.50 5.09
CA ASN A 47 13.20 32.82 6.21
C ASN A 47 12.15 32.11 7.06
N PHE A 48 12.15 30.79 7.00
CA PHE A 48 11.19 29.92 7.67
C PHE A 48 11.86 29.12 8.79
N GLU A 49 11.22 29.10 9.96
CA GLU A 49 11.64 28.32 11.12
C GLU A 49 10.92 26.97 11.13
N GLY A 50 11.68 25.88 11.07
CA GLY A 50 11.16 24.50 11.00
C GLY A 50 10.99 23.98 9.57
N ASN A 51 10.20 22.92 9.44
CA ASN A 51 9.94 22.26 8.15
C ASN A 51 8.88 23.02 7.34
N PHE A 52 9.14 23.20 6.05
CA PHE A 52 8.20 23.77 5.10
C PHE A 52 7.63 22.67 4.20
N TYR A 53 6.31 22.47 4.27
CA TYR A 53 5.63 21.41 3.53
C TYR A 53 5.05 21.96 2.22
N LEU A 54 5.31 21.25 1.14
CA LEU A 54 4.85 21.52 -0.22
C LEU A 54 3.63 20.67 -0.59
N ASP A 55 3.23 19.68 0.21
CA ASP A 55 2.04 18.83 -0.04
C ASP A 55 0.73 19.61 0.23
N LEU A 56 0.56 20.75 -0.44
CA LEU A 56 -0.48 21.75 -0.16
C LEU A 56 -1.89 21.30 -0.56
N TYR A 57 -2.03 20.13 -1.18
CA TYR A 57 -3.32 19.48 -1.43
C TYR A 57 -3.80 18.69 -0.20
N GLU A 58 -2.88 18.24 0.65
CA GLU A 58 -3.15 17.39 1.80
C GLU A 58 -3.81 18.17 2.95
N GLU A 59 -4.81 17.55 3.57
CA GLU A 59 -5.62 18.20 4.60
C GLU A 59 -4.84 18.60 5.85
N LYS A 60 -3.78 17.86 6.18
CA LYS A 60 -2.91 18.15 7.33
C LYS A 60 -2.06 19.39 7.05
N GLU A 61 -1.44 19.46 5.88
CA GLU A 61 -0.57 20.56 5.45
C GLU A 61 -1.39 21.82 5.14
N LYS A 62 -2.60 21.70 4.59
CA LYS A 62 -3.56 22.83 4.46
C LYS A 62 -3.90 23.46 5.81
N LYS A 63 -4.12 22.66 6.86
CA LYS A 63 -4.39 23.17 8.23
C LYS A 63 -3.17 23.87 8.82
N TRP A 64 -1.98 23.32 8.59
CA TRP A 64 -0.71 23.95 8.96
C TRP A 64 -0.54 25.31 8.26
N LEU A 65 -0.72 25.35 6.94
CA LEU A 65 -0.60 26.59 6.16
C LEU A 65 -1.65 27.62 6.56
N GLY A 66 -2.89 27.20 6.84
CA GLY A 66 -3.94 28.09 7.36
C GLY A 66 -3.54 28.78 8.66
N SER A 67 -2.87 28.05 9.56
CA SER A 67 -2.35 28.61 10.81
C SER A 67 -1.24 29.63 10.55
N LEU A 68 -0.37 29.37 9.56
CA LEU A 68 0.70 30.29 9.13
C LEU A 68 0.14 31.58 8.51
N LEU A 69 -0.91 31.46 7.68
CA LEU A 69 -1.56 32.58 6.99
C LEU A 69 -2.62 33.29 7.85
N ASN A 70 -2.85 32.82 9.09
CA ASN A 70 -3.91 33.30 9.97
C ASN A 70 -5.31 33.22 9.30
N LEU A 71 -5.58 32.12 8.60
CA LEU A 71 -6.84 31.82 7.91
C LEU A 71 -7.58 30.67 8.61
N PRO A 72 -8.92 30.72 8.71
CA PRO A 72 -9.70 29.63 9.27
C PRO A 72 -9.59 28.35 8.41
N ALA A 73 -9.53 27.18 9.05
CA ALA A 73 -9.44 25.89 8.37
C ALA A 73 -10.55 25.68 7.31
N LYS A 74 -11.79 26.12 7.60
CA LYS A 74 -12.89 26.05 6.64
C LYS A 74 -12.60 26.82 5.34
N LYS A 75 -11.96 27.98 5.46
CA LYS A 75 -11.57 28.79 4.31
C LYS A 75 -10.41 28.14 3.54
N MET A 76 -9.45 27.53 4.24
CA MET A 76 -8.36 26.80 3.60
C MET A 76 -8.84 25.62 2.75
N HIS A 77 -9.89 24.93 3.18
CA HIS A 77 -10.46 23.80 2.42
C HIS A 77 -11.08 24.24 1.08
N GLU A 78 -11.54 25.49 0.98
CA GLU A 78 -12.10 26.07 -0.25
C GLU A 78 -11.01 26.67 -1.16
N ILE A 79 -9.78 26.85 -0.66
CA ILE A 79 -8.67 27.43 -1.40
C ILE A 79 -7.87 26.31 -2.06
N ARG A 80 -7.74 26.43 -3.37
CA ARG A 80 -6.90 25.57 -4.20
C ARG A 80 -5.59 26.32 -4.47
N ILE A 81 -4.46 25.77 -3.99
CA ILE A 81 -3.13 26.38 -4.12
C ILE A 81 -2.30 25.52 -5.07
N GLU A 82 -2.14 26.01 -6.30
CA GLU A 82 -1.48 25.27 -7.39
C GLU A 82 0.01 25.53 -7.47
N GLY A 83 0.52 26.55 -6.78
CA GLY A 83 1.94 26.87 -6.85
C GLY A 83 2.50 27.65 -5.68
N VAL A 84 3.82 27.62 -5.59
CA VAL A 84 4.65 28.40 -4.67
C VAL A 84 5.65 29.19 -5.50
N PHE A 85 5.65 30.51 -5.37
CA PHE A 85 6.56 31.39 -6.10
C PHE A 85 7.35 32.27 -5.13
N ILE A 86 8.68 32.20 -5.20
CA ILE A 86 9.59 32.99 -4.36
C ILE A 86 10.56 33.73 -5.27
N ASN A 87 10.43 35.05 -5.31
CA ASN A 87 11.32 35.94 -6.06
C ASN A 87 12.51 36.42 -5.21
N GLY A 88 13.24 35.46 -4.63
CA GLY A 88 14.33 35.70 -3.70
C GLY A 88 14.94 34.41 -3.19
N ASP A 89 15.77 34.53 -2.16
CA ASP A 89 16.35 33.37 -1.48
C ASP A 89 15.30 32.71 -0.54
N PHE A 90 15.34 31.39 -0.43
CA PHE A 90 14.47 30.62 0.47
C PHE A 90 15.31 29.84 1.49
N SER A 91 15.26 30.28 2.74
CA SER A 91 15.92 29.61 3.85
C SER A 91 14.88 28.98 4.79
N ALA A 92 15.03 27.68 5.08
CA ALA A 92 14.28 26.96 6.09
C ALA A 92 15.25 26.40 7.15
N SER A 93 14.98 26.60 8.44
CA SER A 93 15.83 25.99 9.49
C SER A 93 15.62 24.48 9.63
N GLY A 94 14.49 23.97 9.12
CA GLY A 94 14.23 22.54 8.90
C GLY A 94 14.26 22.16 7.42
N SER A 95 13.53 21.11 7.05
CA SER A 95 13.49 20.56 5.70
C SER A 95 12.41 21.22 4.83
N ILE A 96 12.61 21.20 3.50
CA ILE A 96 11.58 21.52 2.52
C ILE A 96 11.10 20.19 1.92
N ILE A 97 9.80 19.93 2.00
CA ILE A 97 9.25 18.57 1.88
C ILE A 97 8.05 18.55 0.93
N ASN A 98 8.18 17.83 -0.19
CA ASN A 98 7.06 17.26 -0.94
C ASN A 98 7.16 15.75 -0.80
N SER A 99 6.32 15.17 0.06
CA SER A 99 6.30 13.75 0.42
C SER A 99 5.27 12.94 -0.39
N GLU A 100 4.38 13.62 -1.11
CA GLU A 100 3.52 12.99 -2.09
C GLU A 100 4.32 12.74 -3.38
N GLY A 101 4.36 11.48 -3.83
CA GLY A 101 5.10 11.07 -5.03
C GLY A 101 4.32 11.30 -6.32
N ASP A 102 2.99 11.26 -6.27
CA ASP A 102 2.15 11.33 -7.48
C ASP A 102 1.88 12.76 -7.96
N TYR A 103 1.92 13.74 -7.06
CA TYR A 103 1.58 15.13 -7.37
C TYR A 103 2.18 16.14 -6.39
N GLY A 104 2.14 17.41 -6.77
CA GLY A 104 2.54 18.52 -5.93
C GLY A 104 2.30 19.87 -6.62
N PRO A 105 2.41 20.99 -5.88
CA PRO A 105 2.28 22.31 -6.48
C PRO A 105 3.45 22.58 -7.42
N TYR A 106 3.27 23.50 -8.35
CA TYR A 106 4.40 24.05 -9.10
C TYR A 106 5.21 25.00 -8.21
N VAL A 107 6.51 24.74 -8.06
CA VAL A 107 7.40 25.51 -7.19
C VAL A 107 8.43 26.25 -8.02
N PHE A 108 8.53 27.56 -7.84
CA PHE A 108 9.55 28.38 -8.48
C PHE A 108 10.29 29.23 -7.47
N VAL A 109 11.62 29.11 -7.44
CA VAL A 109 12.50 29.93 -6.60
C VAL A 109 13.54 30.64 -7.48
N ASN A 110 13.47 31.96 -7.54
CA ASN A 110 14.38 32.81 -8.34
C ASN A 110 15.74 33.07 -7.66
N GLY A 111 15.97 32.46 -6.49
CA GLY A 111 17.19 32.63 -5.70
C GLY A 111 17.75 31.29 -5.23
N ASN A 112 18.53 31.36 -4.15
CA ASN A 112 19.17 30.22 -3.52
C ASN A 112 18.26 29.56 -2.48
N ILE A 113 18.47 28.27 -2.24
CA ILE A 113 17.84 27.54 -1.13
C ILE A 113 18.88 27.21 -0.06
N ASN A 114 18.52 27.43 1.21
CA ASN A 114 19.24 26.90 2.37
C ASN A 114 18.27 26.10 3.25
N CYS A 115 18.56 24.82 3.50
CA CYS A 115 17.66 23.97 4.30
C CYS A 115 18.41 22.86 5.05
N GLN A 116 17.71 22.15 5.94
CA GLN A 116 18.21 20.91 6.53
C GLN A 116 18.34 19.83 5.45
N SER A 117 17.21 19.44 4.88
CA SER A 117 17.10 18.51 3.76
C SER A 117 16.07 19.03 2.76
N LEU A 118 16.18 18.58 1.51
CA LEU A 118 15.21 18.84 0.45
C LEU A 118 14.68 17.50 -0.05
N LEU A 119 13.41 17.22 0.16
CA LEU A 119 12.72 16.03 -0.34
C LEU A 119 11.69 16.47 -1.38
N LEU A 120 11.80 15.95 -2.60
CA LEU A 120 10.90 16.24 -3.72
C LEU A 120 10.33 14.95 -4.31
N GLY A 121 9.01 14.82 -4.30
CA GLY A 121 8.26 13.77 -4.96
C GLY A 121 7.62 14.29 -6.26
N GLY A 122 6.29 14.26 -6.33
CA GLY A 122 5.51 14.55 -7.54
C GLY A 122 5.38 16.02 -7.94
N ALA A 123 6.00 16.96 -7.21
CA ALA A 123 5.95 18.38 -7.55
C ALA A 123 6.81 18.73 -8.78
N ASN A 124 6.38 19.75 -9.53
CA ASN A 124 7.21 20.38 -10.56
C ASN A 124 7.98 21.55 -9.94
N VAL A 125 9.29 21.42 -9.76
CA VAL A 125 10.13 22.34 -9.00
C VAL A 125 11.25 22.92 -9.87
N GLU A 126 11.29 24.25 -9.99
CA GLU A 126 12.40 24.98 -10.60
C GLU A 126 13.08 25.92 -9.59
N ILE A 127 14.38 25.71 -9.38
CA ILE A 127 15.24 26.54 -8.53
C ILE A 127 16.33 27.14 -9.41
N LYS A 128 16.39 28.47 -9.53
CA LYS A 128 17.38 29.14 -10.40
C LYS A 128 18.77 29.19 -9.76
N GLY A 129 18.85 29.33 -8.44
CA GLY A 129 20.10 29.53 -7.70
C GLY A 129 20.74 28.25 -7.16
N LYS A 130 21.66 28.43 -6.21
CA LYS A 130 22.34 27.36 -5.48
C LYS A 130 21.40 26.74 -4.45
N ILE A 131 21.46 25.42 -4.28
CA ILE A 131 20.88 24.71 -3.14
C ILE A 131 22.00 24.35 -2.18
N THR A 132 21.85 24.73 -0.91
CA THR A 132 22.73 24.30 0.19
C THR A 132 21.89 23.53 1.20
N ALA A 133 22.00 22.21 1.20
CA ALA A 133 21.34 21.35 2.19
C ALA A 133 22.35 20.86 3.22
N LYS A 134 21.97 20.86 4.50
CA LYS A 134 22.82 20.36 5.58
C LYS A 134 23.00 18.84 5.53
N GLU A 135 22.01 18.09 5.03
CA GLU A 135 22.06 16.63 5.00
C GLU A 135 21.85 16.05 3.60
N VAL A 136 20.60 16.01 3.15
CA VAL A 136 20.17 15.22 2.00
C VAL A 136 19.37 16.09 1.05
N VAL A 137 19.69 16.01 -0.24
CA VAL A 137 18.75 16.32 -1.31
C VAL A 137 18.29 14.98 -1.88
N MET A 138 17.00 14.72 -1.89
CA MET A 138 16.43 13.49 -2.44
C MET A 138 15.25 13.83 -3.34
N THR A 139 15.28 13.29 -4.55
CA THR A 139 14.16 13.35 -5.49
C THR A 139 13.73 11.94 -5.86
N TYR A 140 12.44 11.64 -5.76
CA TYR A 140 11.95 10.29 -5.92
C TYR A 140 10.63 10.23 -6.68
N TYR A 141 10.42 9.13 -7.40
CA TYR A 141 9.20 8.81 -8.15
C TYR A 141 8.91 9.72 -9.37
N ASN A 142 8.44 9.13 -10.47
CA ASN A 142 8.61 9.74 -11.79
C ASN A 142 7.52 10.72 -12.24
N HIS A 143 6.56 11.03 -11.37
CA HIS A 143 5.46 11.95 -11.69
C HIS A 143 5.84 13.43 -11.53
N GLY A 144 6.92 13.73 -10.78
CA GLY A 144 7.46 15.07 -10.62
C GLY A 144 8.57 15.44 -11.60
N ASN A 145 8.97 16.71 -11.57
CA ASN A 145 10.15 17.22 -12.28
C ASN A 145 10.91 18.19 -11.38
N PHE A 146 12.24 18.06 -11.36
CA PHE A 146 13.09 18.96 -10.61
C PHE A 146 14.20 19.52 -11.50
N ARG A 147 14.30 20.83 -11.53
CA ARG A 147 15.34 21.57 -12.24
C ARG A 147 16.08 22.52 -11.31
N CYS A 148 17.39 22.30 -11.14
CA CYS A 148 18.29 23.23 -10.47
C CYS A 148 19.21 23.93 -11.48
N GLY A 149 19.06 25.24 -11.63
CA GLY A 149 19.91 26.08 -12.47
C GLY A 149 21.30 26.34 -11.89
N GLY A 150 21.52 26.06 -10.60
CA GLY A 150 22.79 26.28 -9.91
C GLY A 150 23.44 25.00 -9.40
N LEU A 151 24.29 25.17 -8.38
CA LEU A 151 24.99 24.09 -7.69
C LEU A 151 24.09 23.44 -6.63
N ILE A 152 24.03 22.11 -6.61
CA ILE A 152 23.49 21.32 -5.49
C ILE A 152 24.64 20.97 -4.53
N ASP A 153 24.74 21.66 -3.40
CA ASP A 153 25.75 21.47 -2.36
C ASP A 153 25.10 20.78 -1.15
N ALA A 154 25.33 19.48 -1.01
CA ALA A 154 24.74 18.66 0.06
C ALA A 154 25.65 17.46 0.35
N PRO A 155 25.82 17.00 1.59
CA PRO A 155 26.59 15.79 1.87
C PRO A 155 26.13 14.56 1.08
N VAL A 156 24.81 14.39 0.95
CA VAL A 156 24.17 13.28 0.24
C VAL A 156 23.20 13.83 -0.81
N PHE A 157 23.26 13.30 -2.03
CA PHE A 157 22.29 13.59 -3.09
C PHE A 157 21.82 12.31 -3.78
N ILE A 158 20.50 12.08 -3.79
CA ILE A 158 19.87 10.86 -4.28
C ILE A 158 18.80 11.23 -5.32
N VAL A 159 18.83 10.56 -6.46
CA VAL A 159 17.78 10.57 -7.47
C VAL A 159 17.36 9.11 -7.70
N THR A 160 16.08 8.79 -7.46
CA THR A 160 15.51 7.44 -7.63
C THR A 160 14.20 7.55 -8.40
N ASP A 161 14.17 7.03 -9.61
CA ASP A 161 13.07 7.11 -10.56
C ASP A 161 12.46 8.51 -10.70
N HIS A 162 13.26 9.59 -10.72
CA HIS A 162 12.73 10.96 -10.80
C HIS A 162 13.31 11.76 -11.98
N ASN A 163 12.51 12.68 -12.55
CA ASN A 163 12.97 13.57 -13.63
C ASN A 163 13.78 14.73 -13.04
N THR A 164 15.07 14.49 -12.76
CA THR A 164 15.95 15.48 -12.12
C THR A 164 17.03 16.00 -13.09
N THR A 165 17.10 17.33 -13.23
CA THR A 165 18.12 18.02 -14.01
C THR A 165 18.81 19.09 -13.16
N PHE A 166 20.14 19.18 -13.24
CA PHE A 166 20.91 20.16 -12.47
C PHE A 166 22.15 20.62 -13.23
N ALA A 167 22.62 21.84 -12.96
CA ALA A 167 23.80 22.39 -13.61
C ALA A 167 25.10 21.79 -13.05
N GLU A 168 25.26 21.79 -11.73
CA GLU A 168 26.43 21.24 -11.03
C GLU A 168 26.00 20.60 -9.70
N ARG A 169 26.84 19.69 -9.19
CA ARG A 169 26.66 19.08 -7.86
C ARG A 169 27.99 19.02 -7.11
N LYS A 170 27.91 19.14 -5.79
CA LYS A 170 29.02 18.92 -4.86
C LYS A 170 28.49 18.09 -3.68
N ASN A 171 28.82 16.80 -3.69
CA ASN A 171 28.36 15.84 -2.69
C ASN A 171 29.55 15.04 -2.19
N ASP A 172 30.03 15.38 -0.98
CA ASP A 172 31.29 14.86 -0.45
C ASP A 172 31.14 13.46 0.18
N LEU A 173 29.92 13.02 0.52
CA LEU A 173 29.69 11.70 1.16
C LEU A 173 29.05 10.68 0.23
N PHE A 174 27.96 11.03 -0.43
CA PHE A 174 27.20 10.06 -1.23
C PHE A 174 26.49 10.73 -2.41
N TYR A 175 26.49 10.04 -3.54
CA TYR A 175 25.73 10.39 -4.73
C TYR A 175 25.16 9.13 -5.37
N TYR A 176 23.87 9.18 -5.70
CA TYR A 176 23.16 8.14 -6.44
C TYR A 176 22.17 8.79 -7.41
N ASN A 177 22.13 8.26 -8.64
CA ASN A 177 21.18 8.67 -9.66
C ASN A 177 20.97 7.50 -10.62
N ASP A 178 19.85 6.81 -10.45
CA ASP A 178 19.48 5.61 -11.23
C ASP A 178 19.26 5.89 -12.72
N ARG A 179 19.11 7.16 -13.11
CA ARG A 179 18.94 7.60 -14.51
C ARG A 179 20.23 8.14 -15.14
N ALA A 180 21.35 8.13 -14.41
CA ALA A 180 22.63 8.57 -14.93
C ALA A 180 23.69 7.46 -14.88
N ASP A 181 24.52 7.38 -15.93
CA ASP A 181 25.61 6.41 -16.04
C ASP A 181 26.89 6.88 -15.29
N ASP A 182 26.75 7.59 -14.17
CA ASP A 182 27.87 8.19 -13.42
C ASP A 182 27.89 7.83 -11.92
N VAL A 183 27.09 6.84 -11.50
CA VAL A 183 27.10 6.30 -10.13
C VAL A 183 28.43 5.58 -9.86
N ASP A 184 29.06 5.88 -8.72
CA ASP A 184 30.24 5.14 -8.26
C ASP A 184 29.83 3.70 -7.93
N PRO A 185 30.50 2.66 -8.45
CA PRO A 185 30.12 1.26 -8.20
C PRO A 185 29.95 0.89 -6.73
N LYS A 186 30.62 1.57 -5.79
CA LYS A 186 30.44 1.33 -4.35
C LYS A 186 29.10 1.82 -3.79
N ASN A 187 28.43 2.72 -4.52
CA ASN A 187 27.15 3.32 -4.17
C ASN A 187 25.97 2.65 -4.90
N GLU A 188 26.23 1.65 -5.75
CA GLU A 188 25.18 0.90 -6.44
C GLU A 188 24.24 0.22 -5.44
N CYS A 189 22.96 0.23 -5.77
CA CYS A 189 21.91 -0.44 -5.03
C CYS A 189 21.70 -1.85 -5.61
N GLU A 190 21.20 -2.77 -4.78
CA GLU A 190 20.98 -4.16 -5.17
C GLU A 190 19.47 -4.44 -5.20
N TYR A 191 18.98 -5.05 -6.27
CA TYR A 191 17.59 -5.50 -6.34
C TYR A 191 17.45 -6.85 -5.65
N ASP A 192 16.52 -6.94 -4.71
CA ASP A 192 16.18 -8.18 -4.02
C ASP A 192 15.00 -8.86 -4.73
N ASP A 193 15.29 -9.95 -5.45
CA ASP A 193 14.28 -10.72 -6.19
C ASP A 193 13.21 -11.37 -5.27
N GLU A 194 13.50 -11.57 -3.98
CA GLU A 194 12.55 -12.18 -3.03
C GLU A 194 11.52 -11.18 -2.52
N THR A 195 11.98 -9.98 -2.16
CA THR A 195 11.11 -8.91 -1.64
C THR A 195 10.56 -8.01 -2.74
N GLY A 196 11.27 -7.94 -3.87
CA GLY A 196 11.01 -7.00 -4.96
C GLY A 196 11.52 -5.59 -4.68
N ASP A 197 12.30 -5.40 -3.61
CA ASP A 197 12.76 -4.10 -3.13
C ASP A 197 14.13 -3.73 -3.70
N GLU A 198 14.37 -2.42 -3.87
CA GLU A 198 15.70 -1.88 -4.13
C GLU A 198 16.42 -1.59 -2.81
N ILE A 199 17.48 -2.34 -2.55
CA ILE A 199 18.27 -2.26 -1.33
C ILE A 199 19.38 -1.23 -1.49
N ILE A 200 19.39 -0.24 -0.61
CA ILE A 200 20.38 0.84 -0.64
C ILE A 200 21.77 0.33 -0.33
N SER A 201 22.78 0.92 -0.98
CA SER A 201 24.17 0.53 -0.81
C SER A 201 24.63 0.55 0.65
N ASN A 202 25.56 -0.35 0.99
CA ASN A 202 26.22 -0.37 2.29
C ASN A 202 26.94 0.95 2.62
N GLU A 203 27.38 1.70 1.59
CA GLU A 203 27.99 3.02 1.79
C GLU A 203 26.97 4.04 2.30
N LEU A 204 25.75 4.08 1.76
CA LEU A 204 24.69 4.93 2.30
C LEU A 204 24.28 4.50 3.71
N ARG A 205 24.05 3.20 3.95
CA ARG A 205 23.66 2.69 5.28
C ARG A 205 24.64 3.09 6.38
N LYS A 206 25.94 3.10 6.08
CA LYS A 206 26.97 3.55 7.04
C LYS A 206 26.81 5.01 7.44
N LEU A 207 26.22 5.87 6.62
CA LEU A 207 26.06 7.30 6.90
C LEU A 207 24.83 7.62 7.76
N LEU A 208 23.82 6.76 7.70
CA LEU A 208 22.55 6.95 8.37
C LEU A 208 22.66 6.82 9.90
N ASP A 209 21.82 7.56 10.61
CA ASP A 209 21.65 7.48 12.07
C ASP A 209 20.97 6.17 12.47
N ASN A 210 19.94 5.76 11.72
CA ASN A 210 19.29 4.47 11.87
C ASN A 210 19.88 3.45 10.88
N PRO A 211 20.73 2.50 11.32
CA PRO A 211 21.34 1.50 10.43
C PRO A 211 20.34 0.43 9.96
N LEU A 212 19.13 0.39 10.51
CA LEU A 212 18.07 -0.55 10.13
C LEU A 212 17.38 -0.16 8.82
N ILE A 213 17.62 1.05 8.31
CA ILE A 213 17.13 1.47 7.00
C ILE A 213 17.87 0.69 5.91
N GLU A 214 17.09 0.11 5.01
CA GLU A 214 17.51 -0.78 3.93
C GLU A 214 17.00 -0.34 2.56
N THR A 215 15.91 0.41 2.48
CA THR A 215 15.34 0.86 1.20
C THR A 215 15.27 2.39 1.11
N PHE A 216 15.18 2.91 -0.11
CA PHE A 216 14.92 4.34 -0.33
C PHE A 216 13.57 4.77 0.26
N GLU A 217 12.52 3.94 0.12
CA GLU A 217 11.20 4.21 0.70
C GLU A 217 11.27 4.40 2.24
N GLU A 218 12.08 3.61 2.94
CA GLU A 218 12.30 3.76 4.38
C GLU A 218 13.00 5.08 4.74
N LEU A 219 13.99 5.49 3.94
CA LEU A 219 14.70 6.77 4.11
C LEU A 219 13.79 7.97 3.79
N GLU A 220 12.99 7.88 2.73
CA GLU A 220 12.00 8.88 2.35
C GLU A 220 11.03 9.16 3.49
N ARG A 221 10.54 8.13 4.18
CA ARG A 221 9.65 8.29 5.34
C ARG A 221 10.30 9.05 6.49
N ASP A 222 11.62 8.94 6.69
CA ASP A 222 12.35 9.76 7.66
C ASP A 222 12.47 11.22 7.19
N LEU A 223 12.84 11.43 5.93
CA LEU A 223 12.96 12.76 5.35
C LEU A 223 11.61 13.51 5.33
N ALA A 224 10.50 12.80 5.06
CA ALA A 224 9.14 13.32 5.07
C ALA A 224 8.67 13.76 6.48
N ARG A 225 9.24 13.17 7.53
CA ARG A 225 9.05 13.62 8.93
C ARG A 225 9.95 14.82 9.28
N GLY A 226 10.82 15.24 8.36
CA GLY A 226 11.81 16.29 8.54
C GLY A 226 12.92 15.90 9.53
N GLU A 227 13.22 14.61 9.59
CA GLU A 227 14.21 14.07 10.52
C GLU A 227 15.64 14.45 10.11
N LEU A 228 16.51 14.46 11.12
CA LEU A 228 17.95 14.42 10.86
C LEU A 228 18.35 12.96 10.63
N VAL A 229 18.81 12.63 9.43
CA VAL A 229 19.05 11.24 9.02
C VAL A 229 20.53 10.86 9.00
N LEU A 230 21.45 11.83 8.99
CA LEU A 230 22.88 11.54 8.98
C LEU A 230 23.47 11.58 10.40
N LYS A 231 24.15 10.51 10.79
CA LYS A 231 24.78 10.39 12.12
C LYS A 231 25.73 11.54 12.47
N GLN A 232 26.40 12.12 11.48
CA GLN A 232 27.35 13.23 11.68
C GLN A 232 26.69 14.51 12.21
N ASN A 233 25.37 14.64 12.04
CA ASN A 233 24.61 15.81 12.46
C ASN A 233 24.02 15.67 13.88
N ASN A 234 24.35 14.58 14.58
CA ASN A 234 23.92 14.28 15.94
C ASN A 234 22.39 14.42 16.12
N PRO A 235 21.58 13.58 15.45
CA PRO A 235 20.13 13.58 15.62
C PRO A 235 19.73 13.44 17.09
N PRO A 236 18.59 14.02 17.51
CA PRO A 236 18.10 13.86 18.87
C PRO A 236 17.74 12.39 19.16
N ALA A 237 18.13 11.90 20.33
CA ALA A 237 17.79 10.55 20.77
C ALA A 237 16.27 10.33 20.77
N LYS A 238 15.83 9.20 20.22
CA LYS A 238 14.42 8.82 20.12
C LYS A 238 13.96 8.15 21.41
N THR A 239 12.75 8.48 21.86
CA THR A 239 12.13 7.84 23.03
C THR A 239 11.28 6.65 22.61
N TYR A 240 10.79 5.88 23.58
CA TYR A 240 9.83 4.81 23.30
C TYR A 240 8.54 5.37 22.67
N GLU A 241 8.05 6.51 23.18
CA GLU A 241 6.83 7.17 22.67
C GLU A 241 6.98 7.55 21.19
N TYR A 242 8.17 8.00 20.78
CA TYR A 242 8.46 8.26 19.36
C TYR A 242 8.27 7.00 18.50
N TRP A 243 8.87 5.88 18.90
CA TRP A 243 8.74 4.62 18.16
C TRP A 243 7.33 4.07 18.18
N ARG A 244 6.62 4.23 19.32
CA ARG A 244 5.22 3.87 19.46
C ARG A 244 4.34 4.64 18.49
N ASP A 245 4.47 5.97 18.43
CA ASP A 245 3.68 6.81 17.53
C ASP A 245 4.01 6.53 16.05
N ARG A 246 5.29 6.23 15.77
CA ARG A 246 5.75 5.84 14.43
C ARG A 246 5.11 4.52 13.96
N VAL A 247 5.19 3.47 14.77
CA VAL A 247 4.59 2.15 14.48
C VAL A 247 3.06 2.22 14.44
N GLN A 248 2.44 3.07 15.27
CA GLN A 248 1.00 3.29 15.25
C GLN A 248 0.52 3.90 13.93
N ALA A 249 1.32 4.79 13.33
CA ALA A 249 1.01 5.38 12.02
C ALA A 249 1.25 4.40 10.86
N ASN A 250 2.28 3.57 10.94
CA ASN A 250 2.58 2.54 9.96
C ASN A 250 3.23 1.32 10.63
N TYR A 251 2.53 0.17 10.64
CA TYR A 251 3.03 -1.04 11.30
C TYR A 251 4.35 -1.55 10.71
N ARG A 252 4.65 -1.25 9.43
CA ARG A 252 5.89 -1.64 8.75
C ARG A 252 7.12 -1.00 9.38
N ASP A 253 6.97 0.18 9.99
CA ASP A 253 8.07 0.86 10.66
C ASP A 253 8.57 0.10 11.91
N LEU A 254 7.91 -0.98 12.35
CA LEU A 254 8.43 -1.88 13.37
C LEU A 254 9.81 -2.45 12.98
N LYS A 255 10.07 -2.65 11.69
CA LYS A 255 11.37 -3.08 11.15
C LYS A 255 12.50 -2.09 11.51
N LEU A 256 12.18 -0.80 11.60
CA LEU A 256 13.13 0.28 11.84
C LEU A 256 13.35 0.57 13.33
N VAL A 257 12.67 -0.15 14.23
CA VAL A 257 12.75 0.06 15.68
C VAL A 257 13.99 -0.64 16.23
N PRO A 258 14.90 0.08 16.92
CA PRO A 258 16.03 -0.53 17.62
C PRO A 258 15.58 -1.57 18.65
N LYS A 259 16.40 -2.61 18.82
CA LYS A 259 16.05 -3.77 19.67
C LYS A 259 15.66 -3.38 21.09
N GLU A 260 16.29 -2.36 21.67
CA GLU A 260 15.97 -1.88 23.02
C GLU A 260 14.56 -1.29 23.17
N PHE A 261 13.93 -0.85 22.08
CA PHE A 261 12.56 -0.30 22.07
C PHE A 261 11.52 -1.28 21.57
N LYS A 262 11.93 -2.43 21.01
CA LYS A 262 11.04 -3.46 20.47
C LYS A 262 10.45 -4.34 21.57
N THR A 263 9.62 -3.73 22.42
CA THR A 263 8.94 -4.40 23.53
C THR A 263 7.78 -5.26 23.03
N GLU A 264 7.31 -6.19 23.87
CA GLU A 264 6.10 -6.98 23.60
C GLU A 264 4.87 -6.07 23.36
N GLU A 265 4.74 -4.97 24.10
CA GLU A 265 3.67 -3.99 23.91
C GLU A 265 3.70 -3.37 22.51
N LEU A 266 4.87 -2.95 22.04
CA LEU A 266 5.03 -2.35 20.72
C LEU A 266 4.80 -3.36 19.59
N CYS A 267 5.28 -4.59 19.76
CA CYS A 267 5.03 -5.69 18.83
C CYS A 267 3.53 -5.98 18.72
N ASN A 268 2.84 -6.07 19.87
CA ASN A 268 1.39 -6.28 19.91
C ASN A 268 0.62 -5.10 19.32
N LEU A 269 1.09 -3.86 19.47
CA LEU A 269 0.52 -2.69 18.81
C LEU A 269 0.53 -2.86 17.29
N ALA A 270 1.68 -3.27 16.72
CA ALA A 270 1.82 -3.50 15.28
C ALA A 270 0.94 -4.68 14.79
N LEU A 271 0.96 -5.81 15.50
CA LEU A 271 0.17 -7.00 15.18
C LEU A 271 -1.34 -6.77 15.28
N ASN A 272 -1.77 -5.88 16.17
CA ASN A 272 -3.17 -5.49 16.26
C ASN A 272 -3.65 -4.73 15.02
N THR A 273 -2.75 -3.98 14.37
CA THR A 273 -2.99 -3.30 13.09
C THR A 273 -2.96 -4.28 11.93
N SER A 274 -1.93 -5.14 11.84
CA SER A 274 -1.78 -6.12 10.76
C SER A 274 -0.92 -7.31 11.19
N TYR A 275 -1.35 -8.54 10.88
CA TYR A 275 -0.53 -9.74 11.11
C TYR A 275 0.75 -9.72 10.25
N HIS A 276 0.80 -8.95 9.17
CA HIS A 276 2.02 -8.75 8.37
C HIS A 276 3.14 -8.02 9.13
N ALA A 277 2.92 -7.59 10.38
CA ALA A 277 3.99 -7.11 11.25
C ALA A 277 4.85 -8.25 11.83
N LEU A 278 4.37 -9.50 11.82
CA LEU A 278 5.05 -10.64 12.45
C LEU A 278 6.49 -10.85 11.95
N PRO A 279 6.81 -10.73 10.65
CA PRO A 279 8.20 -10.84 10.17
C PRO A 279 9.18 -9.82 10.75
N PHE A 280 8.69 -8.71 11.32
CA PHE A 280 9.54 -7.68 11.93
C PHE A 280 9.78 -7.89 13.43
N ILE A 281 9.15 -8.92 14.02
CA ILE A 281 9.29 -9.27 15.43
C ILE A 281 10.47 -10.21 15.61
N ASP A 282 11.28 -9.96 16.65
CA ASP A 282 12.41 -10.84 17.00
C ASP A 282 11.90 -12.26 17.27
N GLN A 283 12.56 -13.29 16.71
CA GLN A 283 12.13 -14.69 16.82
C GLN A 283 11.90 -15.15 18.27
N ASP A 284 12.70 -14.65 19.22
CA ASP A 284 12.57 -14.97 20.65
C ASP A 284 11.23 -14.52 21.28
N LEU A 285 10.52 -13.58 20.63
CA LEU A 285 9.20 -13.09 21.06
C LEU A 285 8.03 -13.82 20.37
N ILE A 286 8.31 -14.63 19.34
CA ILE A 286 7.28 -15.40 18.64
C ILE A 286 7.03 -16.69 19.43
N THR A 287 5.79 -16.90 19.82
CA THR A 287 5.36 -18.07 20.61
C THR A 287 4.18 -18.76 19.95
N SER A 288 3.99 -20.06 20.22
CA SER A 288 2.81 -20.79 19.75
C SER A 288 1.50 -20.11 20.14
N GLU A 289 1.43 -19.53 21.35
CA GLU A 289 0.24 -18.81 21.83
C GLU A 289 -0.03 -17.54 20.99
N LEU A 290 1.02 -16.78 20.65
CA LEU A 290 0.91 -15.63 19.76
C LEU A 290 0.44 -16.03 18.36
N CYS A 291 1.05 -17.05 17.76
CA CYS A 291 0.65 -17.57 16.45
C CYS A 291 -0.83 -18.00 16.45
N GLU A 292 -1.23 -18.70 17.50
CA GLU A 292 -2.61 -19.13 17.73
C GLU A 292 -3.59 -17.97 17.89
N GLN A 293 -3.18 -16.87 18.54
CA GLN A 293 -3.99 -15.66 18.69
C GLN A 293 -4.16 -14.94 17.34
N LEU A 294 -3.07 -14.80 16.57
CA LEU A 294 -3.09 -14.17 15.24
C LEU A 294 -3.99 -14.93 14.27
N VAL A 295 -3.78 -16.24 14.15
CA VAL A 295 -4.59 -17.13 13.33
C VAL A 295 -6.05 -17.14 13.80
N GLY A 296 -6.27 -17.10 15.12
CA GLY A 296 -7.61 -17.00 15.69
C GLY A 296 -8.37 -15.74 15.23
N LYS A 297 -7.68 -14.60 15.13
CA LYS A 297 -8.24 -13.31 14.68
C LYS A 297 -8.47 -13.27 13.17
N ASP A 298 -7.54 -13.81 12.38
CA ASP A 298 -7.67 -13.94 10.93
C ASP A 298 -6.94 -15.18 10.42
N GLY A 299 -7.67 -16.12 9.81
CA GLY A 299 -7.10 -17.38 9.31
C GLY A 299 -5.99 -17.16 8.28
N PHE A 300 -5.97 -16.03 7.57
CA PHE A 300 -4.90 -15.67 6.62
C PHE A 300 -3.57 -15.37 7.29
N ALA A 301 -3.54 -15.15 8.62
CA ALA A 301 -2.28 -14.95 9.34
C ALA A 301 -1.36 -16.17 9.25
N ILE A 302 -1.88 -17.37 8.92
CA ILE A 302 -1.08 -18.59 8.74
C ILE A 302 0.07 -18.40 7.75
N GLN A 303 -0.09 -17.52 6.74
CA GLN A 303 0.91 -17.29 5.70
C GLN A 303 2.20 -16.60 6.19
N VAL A 304 2.16 -15.94 7.36
CA VAL A 304 3.32 -15.25 7.95
C VAL A 304 3.86 -15.95 9.19
N ILE A 305 3.21 -17.04 9.63
CA ILE A 305 3.67 -17.81 10.79
C ILE A 305 4.96 -18.55 10.40
N PRO A 306 6.03 -18.49 11.21
CA PRO A 306 7.23 -19.27 10.95
C PRO A 306 6.94 -20.77 10.94
N ASP A 307 7.58 -21.50 10.02
CA ASP A 307 7.33 -22.92 9.76
C ASP A 307 7.40 -23.80 11.04
N GLU A 308 8.29 -23.47 11.97
CA GLU A 308 8.45 -24.21 13.23
C GLU A 308 7.21 -24.15 14.15
N PHE A 309 6.31 -23.18 13.94
CA PHE A 309 5.05 -23.04 14.67
C PHE A 309 3.84 -23.55 13.89
N ILE A 310 4.00 -23.91 12.61
CA ILE A 310 2.90 -24.46 11.82
C ILE A 310 2.68 -25.91 12.23
N THR A 311 1.62 -26.14 12.99
CA THR A 311 1.18 -27.48 13.41
C THR A 311 -0.15 -27.85 12.76
N LYS A 312 -0.50 -29.13 12.83
CA LYS A 312 -1.82 -29.60 12.41
C LYS A 312 -2.94 -28.85 13.14
N GLU A 313 -2.80 -28.66 14.45
CA GLU A 313 -3.77 -27.95 15.29
C GLU A 313 -3.92 -26.49 14.84
N LEU A 314 -2.81 -25.81 14.53
CA LEU A 314 -2.84 -24.44 14.05
C LEU A 314 -3.47 -24.35 12.66
N CYS A 315 -3.21 -25.30 11.76
CA CYS A 315 -3.83 -25.37 10.44
C CYS A 315 -5.37 -25.52 10.54
N PHE A 316 -5.85 -26.38 11.46
CA PHE A 316 -7.28 -26.48 11.74
C PHE A 316 -7.87 -25.19 12.31
N LYS A 317 -7.14 -24.52 13.20
CA LYS A 317 -7.54 -23.20 13.72
C LYS A 317 -7.63 -22.17 12.60
N ALA A 318 -6.67 -22.14 11.67
CA ALA A 318 -6.68 -21.26 10.51
C ALA A 318 -7.87 -21.55 9.59
N ALA A 319 -8.17 -22.83 9.36
CA ALA A 319 -9.34 -23.25 8.61
C ALA A 319 -10.64 -22.79 9.27
N GLN A 320 -10.76 -22.91 10.59
CA GLN A 320 -11.92 -22.43 11.36
C GLN A 320 -12.05 -20.91 11.33
N SER A 321 -10.92 -20.18 11.33
CA SER A 321 -10.87 -18.71 11.24
C SER A 321 -10.92 -18.16 9.81
N GLY A 322 -11.18 -19.01 8.81
CA GLY A 322 -11.48 -18.59 7.44
C GLY A 322 -10.26 -18.34 6.55
N THR A 323 -9.30 -19.27 6.54
CA THR A 323 -8.17 -19.28 5.59
C THR A 323 -8.47 -19.98 4.26
N MET A 324 -7.50 -20.01 3.35
CA MET A 324 -7.53 -20.78 2.09
C MET A 324 -6.66 -22.03 2.21
N ILE A 325 -7.09 -23.12 1.57
CA ILE A 325 -6.35 -24.39 1.62
C ILE A 325 -4.92 -24.28 1.08
N ARG A 326 -4.70 -23.52 0.00
CA ARG A 326 -3.36 -23.27 -0.58
C ARG A 326 -2.36 -22.60 0.35
N LEU A 327 -2.82 -22.00 1.45
CA LEU A 327 -1.97 -21.38 2.48
C LEU A 327 -1.60 -22.34 3.61
N ILE A 328 -2.12 -23.57 3.57
CA ILE A 328 -1.81 -24.63 4.52
C ILE A 328 -0.80 -25.59 3.86
N PRO A 329 0.25 -26.04 4.57
CA PRO A 329 1.16 -27.03 4.04
C PRO A 329 0.46 -28.35 3.68
N ALA A 330 0.80 -28.90 2.51
CA ALA A 330 0.13 -30.07 1.95
C ALA A 330 0.26 -31.32 2.84
N GLU A 331 1.31 -31.42 3.66
CA GLU A 331 1.46 -32.52 4.62
C GLU A 331 0.35 -32.58 5.69
N TYR A 332 -0.37 -31.47 5.93
CA TYR A 332 -1.47 -31.41 6.89
C TYR A 332 -2.85 -31.61 6.26
N TYR A 333 -2.91 -31.76 4.93
CA TYR A 333 -4.18 -31.93 4.24
C TYR A 333 -4.92 -33.19 4.74
N SER A 334 -6.21 -33.01 4.97
CA SER A 334 -7.18 -34.06 5.21
C SER A 334 -8.52 -33.61 4.66
N GLU A 335 -9.40 -34.56 4.35
CA GLU A 335 -10.76 -34.25 3.90
C GLU A 335 -11.48 -33.33 4.89
N GLU A 336 -11.34 -33.59 6.20
CA GLU A 336 -11.92 -32.75 7.26
C GLU A 336 -11.36 -31.32 7.23
N LEU A 337 -10.04 -31.16 7.07
CA LEU A 337 -9.41 -29.83 7.03
C LEU A 337 -9.85 -29.05 5.80
N ILE A 338 -9.83 -29.68 4.62
CA ILE A 338 -10.27 -29.07 3.36
C ILE A 338 -11.72 -28.60 3.48
N LEU A 339 -12.62 -29.47 3.96
CA LEU A 339 -14.01 -29.11 4.18
C LEU A 339 -14.18 -27.97 5.17
N THR A 340 -13.36 -27.94 6.22
CA THR A 340 -13.36 -26.85 7.20
C THR A 340 -12.96 -25.52 6.56
N THR A 341 -11.95 -25.50 5.68
CA THR A 341 -11.58 -24.29 4.93
C THR A 341 -12.70 -23.83 3.99
N PHE A 342 -13.38 -24.76 3.33
CA PHE A 342 -14.46 -24.41 2.40
C PHE A 342 -15.67 -23.83 3.12
N LYS A 343 -16.00 -24.36 4.30
CA LYS A 343 -17.17 -23.92 5.09
C LYS A 343 -16.98 -22.55 5.73
N ASN A 344 -15.75 -22.22 6.16
CA ASN A 344 -15.47 -20.98 6.90
C ASN A 344 -14.74 -19.93 6.04
N GLY A 345 -14.36 -20.27 4.81
CA GLY A 345 -13.66 -19.36 3.91
C GLY A 345 -14.45 -18.08 3.63
N LYS A 346 -13.74 -16.95 3.59
CA LYS A 346 -14.32 -15.65 3.21
C LYS A 346 -14.63 -15.53 1.71
N HIS A 347 -14.14 -16.47 0.91
CA HIS A 347 -14.25 -16.50 -0.55
C HIS A 347 -14.83 -17.84 -1.03
N GLU A 348 -15.33 -17.88 -2.27
CA GLU A 348 -15.80 -19.12 -2.88
C GLU A 348 -14.64 -20.14 -2.92
N PRO A 349 -14.87 -21.40 -2.51
CA PRO A 349 -13.83 -22.42 -2.53
C PRO A 349 -13.25 -22.63 -3.93
N ASP A 350 -11.93 -22.61 -4.06
CA ASP A 350 -11.25 -23.00 -5.29
C ASP A 350 -10.83 -24.48 -5.18
N ILE A 351 -11.58 -25.34 -5.87
CA ILE A 351 -11.34 -26.77 -5.90
C ILE A 351 -10.05 -27.13 -6.66
N ASN A 352 -9.49 -26.22 -7.47
CA ASN A 352 -8.25 -26.47 -8.20
C ASN A 352 -7.01 -26.43 -7.29
N ASP A 353 -7.11 -25.86 -6.10
CA ASP A 353 -6.05 -25.89 -5.09
C ASP A 353 -5.92 -27.26 -4.40
N ILE A 354 -6.87 -28.19 -4.67
CA ILE A 354 -6.92 -29.50 -4.02
C ILE A 354 -6.22 -30.56 -4.89
N PRO A 355 -5.21 -31.27 -4.36
CA PRO A 355 -4.59 -32.39 -5.07
C PRO A 355 -5.60 -33.50 -5.37
N SER A 356 -5.43 -34.16 -6.53
CA SER A 356 -6.33 -35.23 -7.00
C SER A 356 -6.61 -36.33 -5.98
N ASP A 357 -5.64 -36.68 -5.13
CA ASP A 357 -5.79 -37.72 -4.11
C ASP A 357 -6.83 -37.38 -3.03
N PHE A 358 -7.17 -36.10 -2.87
CA PHE A 358 -8.21 -35.62 -1.95
C PHE A 358 -9.54 -35.32 -2.64
N ILE A 359 -9.61 -35.41 -3.98
CA ILE A 359 -10.87 -35.21 -4.72
C ILE A 359 -11.71 -36.49 -4.61
N THR A 360 -12.60 -36.52 -3.62
CA THR A 360 -13.57 -37.60 -3.39
C THR A 360 -14.97 -37.19 -3.83
N GLU A 361 -15.88 -38.15 -4.02
CA GLU A 361 -17.30 -37.86 -4.23
C GLU A 361 -17.88 -37.04 -3.06
N SER A 362 -17.52 -37.38 -1.82
CA SER A 362 -18.00 -36.69 -0.61
C SER A 362 -17.49 -35.24 -0.52
N LEU A 363 -16.23 -35.00 -0.88
CA LEU A 363 -15.69 -33.65 -0.95
C LEU A 363 -16.43 -32.81 -2.00
N LEU A 364 -16.65 -33.38 -3.20
CA LEU A 364 -17.35 -32.68 -4.28
C LEU A 364 -18.81 -32.42 -3.95
N GLU A 365 -19.46 -33.33 -3.22
CA GLU A 365 -20.81 -33.16 -2.69
C GLU A 365 -20.86 -31.92 -1.79
N GLU A 366 -19.97 -31.83 -0.80
CA GLU A 366 -19.91 -30.67 0.10
C GLU A 366 -19.51 -29.38 -0.64
N TYR A 367 -18.60 -29.45 -1.60
CA TYR A 367 -18.22 -28.31 -2.45
C TYR A 367 -19.43 -27.69 -3.16
N VAL A 368 -20.32 -28.52 -3.73
CA VAL A 368 -21.55 -28.05 -4.40
C VAL A 368 -22.60 -27.58 -3.39
N LYS A 369 -22.62 -28.10 -2.16
CA LYS A 369 -23.49 -27.56 -1.10
C LYS A 369 -23.08 -26.15 -0.65
N ILE A 370 -21.78 -25.87 -0.66
CA ILE A 370 -21.21 -24.60 -0.18
C ILE A 370 -21.27 -23.51 -1.26
N ALA A 371 -21.01 -23.86 -2.52
CA ALA A 371 -20.74 -22.91 -3.59
C ALA A 371 -21.41 -23.25 -4.92
N LYS A 372 -21.14 -22.47 -5.98
CA LYS A 372 -21.78 -22.67 -7.30
C LYS A 372 -21.26 -23.89 -8.05
N GLY A 373 -20.11 -24.44 -7.63
CA GLY A 373 -19.52 -25.61 -8.27
C GLY A 373 -18.99 -25.34 -9.68
N LEU A 374 -18.51 -24.13 -9.98
CA LEU A 374 -18.14 -23.71 -11.35
C LEU A 374 -17.15 -24.67 -12.05
N TRP A 375 -16.26 -25.30 -11.27
CA TRP A 375 -15.22 -26.20 -11.77
C TRP A 375 -15.59 -27.69 -11.72
N LEU A 376 -16.79 -28.03 -11.21
CA LEU A 376 -17.22 -29.42 -10.98
C LEU A 376 -17.08 -30.28 -12.24
N ASP A 377 -17.49 -29.77 -13.40
CA ASP A 377 -17.38 -30.49 -14.68
C ASP A 377 -15.94 -30.89 -15.02
N ASN A 378 -14.99 -29.99 -14.82
CA ASN A 378 -13.59 -30.24 -15.13
C ASN A 378 -12.97 -31.20 -14.12
N VAL A 379 -13.20 -30.97 -12.83
CA VAL A 379 -12.64 -31.78 -11.74
C VAL A 379 -13.17 -33.22 -11.78
N CYS A 380 -14.47 -33.43 -12.02
CA CYS A 380 -15.04 -34.77 -12.18
C CYS A 380 -14.38 -35.53 -13.34
N LYS A 381 -14.20 -34.87 -14.50
CA LYS A 381 -13.57 -35.50 -15.67
C LYS A 381 -12.11 -35.87 -15.42
N GLN A 382 -11.34 -34.99 -14.79
CA GLN A 382 -9.92 -35.21 -14.51
C GLN A 382 -9.68 -36.36 -13.51
N ASN A 383 -10.60 -36.53 -12.56
CA ASN A 383 -10.47 -37.54 -11.49
C ASN A 383 -11.33 -38.79 -11.73
N GLY A 384 -12.01 -38.91 -12.88
CA GLY A 384 -12.81 -40.08 -13.24
C GLY A 384 -14.07 -40.28 -12.38
N ILE A 385 -14.61 -39.20 -11.82
CA ILE A 385 -15.81 -39.20 -10.95
C ILE A 385 -17.05 -38.90 -11.80
N ASP A 386 -18.15 -39.64 -11.58
CA ASP A 386 -19.42 -39.34 -12.21
C ASP A 386 -20.08 -38.10 -11.58
N LYS A 387 -20.09 -36.99 -12.33
CA LYS A 387 -20.75 -35.75 -11.92
C LYS A 387 -22.21 -35.96 -11.55
N LEU A 388 -22.95 -36.80 -12.28
CA LEU A 388 -24.37 -36.98 -12.01
C LEU A 388 -24.58 -37.68 -10.66
N GLN A 389 -23.71 -38.61 -10.29
CA GLN A 389 -23.74 -39.26 -8.98
C GLN A 389 -23.51 -38.25 -7.85
N VAL A 390 -22.52 -37.35 -7.98
CA VAL A 390 -22.28 -36.27 -7.01
C VAL A 390 -23.51 -35.37 -6.87
N LEU A 391 -24.10 -34.91 -7.98
CA LEU A 391 -25.28 -34.04 -7.93
C LEU A 391 -26.49 -34.73 -7.29
N LYS A 392 -26.65 -36.04 -7.47
CA LYS A 392 -27.69 -36.82 -6.79
C LYS A 392 -27.46 -36.88 -5.29
N GLN A 393 -26.22 -37.08 -4.83
CA GLN A 393 -25.88 -37.05 -3.40
C GLN A 393 -26.19 -35.67 -2.78
N VAL A 394 -25.91 -34.57 -3.51
CA VAL A 394 -26.27 -33.22 -3.07
C VAL A 394 -27.79 -33.06 -2.96
N ILE A 395 -28.54 -33.59 -3.93
CA ILE A 395 -30.01 -33.61 -3.88
C ILE A 395 -30.47 -34.40 -2.67
N ASP A 396 -29.95 -35.60 -2.42
CA ASP A 396 -30.34 -36.46 -1.28
C ASP A 396 -30.07 -35.80 0.08
N SER A 397 -29.10 -34.89 0.14
CA SER A 397 -28.71 -34.17 1.35
C SER A 397 -29.68 -33.06 1.79
N GLY A 398 -30.62 -32.63 0.95
CA GLY A 398 -31.66 -31.68 1.36
C GLY A 398 -32.18 -30.80 0.24
N ILE A 399 -33.49 -30.51 0.30
CA ILE A 399 -34.19 -29.71 -0.70
C ILE A 399 -33.65 -28.28 -0.81
N GLN A 400 -33.05 -27.75 0.27
CA GLN A 400 -32.40 -26.44 0.29
C GLN A 400 -31.25 -26.32 -0.73
N TYR A 401 -30.60 -27.44 -1.08
CA TYR A 401 -29.48 -27.43 -2.03
C TYR A 401 -29.93 -27.43 -3.50
N LEU A 402 -31.23 -27.58 -3.77
CA LEU A 402 -31.76 -27.45 -5.14
C LEU A 402 -31.47 -26.08 -5.75
N ASP A 403 -31.28 -25.03 -4.93
CA ASP A 403 -30.86 -23.73 -5.44
C ASP A 403 -29.47 -23.77 -6.10
N ASN A 404 -28.52 -24.50 -5.52
CA ASN A 404 -27.18 -24.64 -6.09
C ASN A 404 -27.23 -25.48 -7.37
N ILE A 405 -27.99 -26.58 -7.34
CA ILE A 405 -28.16 -27.50 -8.47
C ILE A 405 -28.90 -26.82 -9.62
N PHE A 406 -30.09 -26.30 -9.40
CA PHE A 406 -30.88 -25.64 -10.44
C PHE A 406 -30.29 -24.31 -10.87
N GLY A 407 -29.51 -23.65 -10.00
CA GLY A 407 -28.73 -22.47 -10.32
C GLY A 407 -27.63 -22.74 -11.36
N ASN A 408 -26.81 -23.77 -11.15
CA ASN A 408 -25.53 -23.92 -11.85
C ASN A 408 -25.34 -25.26 -12.58
N HIS A 409 -26.13 -26.28 -12.23
CA HIS A 409 -26.01 -27.65 -12.75
C HIS A 409 -27.36 -28.20 -13.27
N PHE A 410 -28.23 -27.31 -13.77
CA PHE A 410 -29.57 -27.66 -14.23
C PHE A 410 -29.52 -28.57 -15.47
N SER A 411 -30.09 -29.77 -15.36
CA SER A 411 -30.25 -30.76 -16.42
C SER A 411 -31.54 -31.56 -16.23
N LYS A 412 -31.99 -32.27 -17.27
CA LYS A 412 -33.16 -33.15 -17.17
C LYS A 412 -32.95 -34.21 -16.09
N GLU A 413 -31.78 -34.81 -16.06
CA GLU A 413 -31.40 -35.88 -15.13
C GLU A 413 -31.45 -35.41 -13.68
N THR A 414 -30.99 -34.19 -13.38
CA THR A 414 -31.09 -33.60 -12.04
C THR A 414 -32.53 -33.27 -11.64
N VAL A 415 -33.37 -32.85 -12.59
CA VAL A 415 -34.79 -32.55 -12.34
C VAL A 415 -35.58 -33.83 -12.09
N ASP A 416 -35.42 -34.84 -12.94
CA ASP A 416 -36.08 -36.15 -12.82
C ASP A 416 -35.77 -36.77 -11.44
N TYR A 417 -34.50 -36.70 -11.02
CA TYR A 417 -34.09 -37.21 -9.71
C TYR A 417 -34.66 -36.38 -8.56
N ALA A 418 -34.51 -35.05 -8.59
CA ALA A 418 -35.05 -34.17 -7.55
C ALA A 418 -36.57 -34.31 -7.40
N PHE A 419 -37.32 -34.46 -8.50
CA PHE A 419 -38.75 -34.73 -8.45
C PHE A 419 -39.07 -36.07 -7.79
N SER A 420 -38.29 -37.12 -8.09
CA SER A 420 -38.49 -38.43 -7.47
C SER A 420 -38.33 -38.41 -5.95
N VAL A 421 -37.48 -37.51 -5.43
CA VAL A 421 -37.20 -37.32 -4.00
C VAL A 421 -38.21 -36.36 -3.36
N TYR A 422 -38.48 -35.20 -3.99
CA TYR A 422 -39.11 -34.05 -3.32
C TYR A 422 -40.52 -33.67 -3.81
N LYS A 423 -41.12 -34.37 -4.78
CA LYS A 423 -42.45 -34.01 -5.32
C LYS A 423 -43.59 -33.84 -4.29
N ASN A 424 -43.46 -34.46 -3.12
CA ASN A 424 -44.47 -34.40 -2.06
C ASN A 424 -44.15 -33.34 -0.99
N GLU A 425 -42.97 -32.71 -1.05
CA GLU A 425 -42.60 -31.62 -0.16
C GLU A 425 -43.29 -30.32 -0.59
N GLU A 426 -43.81 -29.56 0.35
CA GLU A 426 -44.54 -28.31 0.08
C GLU A 426 -43.66 -27.28 -0.65
N GLU A 427 -42.37 -27.25 -0.30
CA GLU A 427 -41.37 -26.32 -0.82
C GLU A 427 -40.97 -26.59 -2.28
N TRP A 428 -41.22 -27.80 -2.82
CA TRP A 428 -40.86 -28.15 -4.20
C TRP A 428 -41.44 -27.17 -5.23
N SER A 429 -42.71 -26.80 -5.04
CA SER A 429 -43.43 -25.86 -5.90
C SER A 429 -42.74 -24.49 -5.99
N ASN A 430 -42.05 -24.06 -4.93
CA ASN A 430 -41.30 -22.80 -4.90
C ASN A 430 -40.08 -22.85 -5.82
N TYR A 431 -39.33 -23.96 -5.84
CA TYR A 431 -38.16 -24.13 -6.70
C TYR A 431 -38.56 -24.21 -8.18
N VAL A 432 -39.62 -24.96 -8.48
CA VAL A 432 -40.18 -25.04 -9.84
C VAL A 432 -40.58 -23.65 -10.34
N GLN A 433 -41.27 -22.87 -9.52
CA GLN A 433 -41.67 -21.51 -9.87
C GLN A 433 -40.45 -20.56 -10.01
N LYS A 434 -39.46 -20.66 -9.11
CA LYS A 434 -38.24 -19.84 -9.15
C LYS A 434 -37.41 -20.09 -10.41
N TYR A 435 -37.28 -21.33 -10.84
CA TYR A 435 -36.50 -21.73 -12.02
C TYR A 435 -37.34 -22.03 -13.26
N LYS A 436 -38.62 -21.61 -13.29
CA LYS A 436 -39.59 -21.90 -14.36
C LYS A 436 -39.04 -21.72 -15.77
N VAL A 437 -38.31 -20.62 -16.01
CA VAL A 437 -37.69 -20.34 -17.32
C VAL A 437 -36.73 -21.45 -17.76
N LYS A 438 -35.98 -22.06 -16.83
CA LYS A 438 -35.07 -23.17 -17.13
C LYS A 438 -35.83 -24.48 -17.43
N PHE A 439 -36.93 -24.74 -16.71
CA PHE A 439 -37.84 -25.86 -16.98
C PHE A 439 -38.46 -25.76 -18.38
N GLU A 440 -39.04 -24.60 -18.71
CA GLU A 440 -39.65 -24.35 -20.02
C GLU A 440 -38.62 -24.46 -21.16
N ARG A 441 -37.41 -23.92 -20.97
CA ARG A 441 -36.32 -23.98 -21.95
C ARG A 441 -35.88 -25.40 -22.29
N LEU A 442 -35.98 -26.34 -21.36
CA LEU A 442 -35.64 -27.75 -21.56
C LEU A 442 -36.87 -28.64 -21.79
N GLU A 443 -38.03 -28.03 -22.05
CA GLU A 443 -39.30 -28.73 -22.31
C GLU A 443 -39.77 -29.64 -21.16
N LEU A 444 -39.36 -29.33 -19.92
CA LEU A 444 -39.69 -30.09 -18.71
C LEU A 444 -41.03 -29.63 -18.09
N ASN A 445 -42.02 -29.34 -18.92
CA ASN A 445 -43.32 -28.78 -18.48
C ASN A 445 -44.16 -29.76 -17.66
N GLU A 446 -43.85 -31.06 -17.72
CA GLU A 446 -44.52 -32.09 -16.93
C GLU A 446 -44.24 -32.01 -15.43
N TYR A 447 -43.26 -31.17 -15.04
CA TYR A 447 -42.88 -30.92 -13.65
C TYR A 447 -43.36 -29.56 -13.09
N LEU A 448 -43.97 -28.72 -13.95
CA LEU A 448 -44.65 -27.47 -13.60
C LEU A 448 -46.01 -27.77 -12.97
#